data_AF-A0A7C9TH74-F1
#
_entry.id   AF-A0A7C9TH74-F1
#
_cell.length_a   1.000
_cell.length_b   1.000
_cell.length_c   1.000
_cell.angle_alpha   90.00
_cell.angle_beta   90.00
_cell.angle_gamma   90.00
#
_symmetry.space_group_name_H-M   'P 1'
#
loop_
_entity.id
_entity.type
_entity.pdbx_description
1 polymer ?
#
loop_
_entity_poly.entity_id
_entity_poly.type
_entity_poly.pdbx_seq_one_letter_code
_entity_poly.pdbx_strand_id
1 'polypeptide(L)'
;MTAPAPAPCQAAHRTCTGWAAALLAKWRRGRRLLWLFCAGGWRALRDVEPAFWAQLQQEAVAWRPWADRAVVLGAALLTGAAVVTFTLLAEAAGHAAQALSNATPLGPWVMLAWTPLLTVGLLGWTRRWAPTAAGSGIPQVLSALDEHTPGWRRAQLVGWSVALHKIGLVCGGLLAGLSMGREGPTVQVGAGLMVQARRWLSDRTTLDAHDLMVAGAAAGVAAAFNTPLGGIVFALEQLTRRRHLTHSSLVIAAIVLAGLVAVAVFGQDSYFGHLGTTVWPAGLWWPALLTALACGLAGGLFARLLVLSARPLGGRLGRWRQHHPYRFAAVCGLAVAVIGAVSDGATAGASYQTTRQLLEGGADTPLLYTLLKSCATWLSAWAGVPGGVFAPSLAIGAGIGHDMAQWWALPQASAVVLVALGMAGFLAASTGGPITAFIIVMEMVGGQSQVLGLMACALLATGVSRLISRPLYLELAVGWSVTPSGSLSDPGPDGGAPVARSPAALPPGQHGRPAMSLIDDLTRLDQLHREGALSDDEFRQAKARLLDVPLGAQVQAPSLVQGVNRLRRSVADRWLGGVCGGLAQSTGIEAWVWRLGVVVLALFGGSGLLAYALLWLFVPSE
;
A
#
# COMPACT_ATOMS: atom_id res chain seq x y z
N MET A 1 -18.10 14.68 -107.70
CA MET A 1 -19.36 14.04 -107.28
C MET A 1 -19.02 12.95 -106.28
N THR A 2 -19.80 12.92 -105.20
CA THR A 2 -20.16 11.76 -104.35
C THR A 2 -19.06 11.01 -103.56
N ALA A 3 -19.20 11.10 -102.23
CA ALA A 3 -18.79 10.07 -101.26
C ALA A 3 -19.45 8.71 -101.57
N PRO A 4 -18.94 7.57 -101.05
CA PRO A 4 -19.43 7.08 -99.76
C PRO A 4 -18.40 6.35 -98.85
N ALA A 5 -18.89 5.97 -97.68
CA ALA A 5 -18.30 5.42 -96.44
C ALA A 5 -18.21 3.84 -96.45
N PRO A 6 -18.26 3.07 -95.32
CA PRO A 6 -17.48 3.01 -94.05
C PRO A 6 -17.05 1.58 -93.56
N ALA A 7 -16.30 1.56 -92.43
CA ALA A 7 -16.18 0.56 -91.32
C ALA A 7 -15.12 -0.59 -91.43
N PRO A 8 -14.35 -0.91 -90.35
CA PRO A 8 -14.85 -1.16 -88.98
C PRO A 8 -14.12 -0.46 -87.80
N CYS A 9 -14.74 -0.57 -86.62
CA CYS A 9 -14.33 -0.08 -85.30
C CYS A 9 -13.00 -0.67 -84.78
N GLN A 10 -12.15 0.18 -84.20
CA GLN A 10 -11.21 -0.20 -83.14
C GLN A 10 -11.29 0.80 -81.98
N ALA A 11 -11.60 0.26 -80.80
CA ALA A 11 -11.80 0.98 -79.56
C ALA A 11 -10.49 1.12 -78.78
N ALA A 12 -10.33 2.30 -78.17
CA ALA A 12 -9.66 2.62 -76.91
C ALA A 12 -8.20 2.15 -76.66
N HIS A 13 -7.27 3.11 -76.59
CA HIS A 13 -6.43 3.31 -75.39
C HIS A 13 -5.61 4.61 -75.49
N ARG A 14 -5.91 5.58 -74.62
CA ARG A 14 -5.08 6.76 -74.33
C ARG A 14 -4.35 6.57 -73.00
N THR A 15 -3.05 6.91 -73.02
CA THR A 15 -2.23 7.61 -72.00
C THR A 15 -2.18 7.10 -70.55
N CYS A 16 -0.99 6.71 -70.06
CA CYS A 16 -0.59 6.89 -68.64
C CYS A 16 0.90 6.50 -68.35
N THR A 17 1.90 7.32 -68.72
CA THR A 17 3.30 7.15 -68.24
C THR A 17 4.04 8.49 -68.11
N GLY A 18 3.77 9.25 -67.04
CA GLY A 18 4.46 10.53 -66.80
C GLY A 18 4.65 10.97 -65.33
N TRP A 19 4.16 10.20 -64.35
CA TRP A 19 4.07 10.68 -62.96
C TRP A 19 5.19 10.19 -62.03
N ALA A 20 5.94 9.15 -62.41
CA ALA A 20 6.85 8.46 -61.48
C ALA A 20 8.10 9.26 -61.09
N ALA A 21 8.79 9.89 -62.05
CA ALA A 21 10.05 10.61 -61.76
C ALA A 21 9.83 11.93 -60.97
N ALA A 22 8.72 12.63 -61.22
CA ALA A 22 8.39 13.87 -60.54
C ALA A 22 7.98 13.65 -59.07
N LEU A 23 7.29 12.54 -58.77
CA LEU A 23 6.94 12.13 -57.41
C LEU A 23 8.18 11.71 -56.60
N LEU A 24 9.11 10.96 -57.20
CA LEU A 24 10.37 10.58 -56.56
C LEU A 24 11.26 11.80 -56.23
N ALA A 25 11.31 12.80 -57.11
CA ALA A 25 12.06 14.03 -56.88
C ALA A 25 11.42 14.91 -55.79
N LYS A 26 10.09 15.02 -55.74
CA LYS A 26 9.35 15.71 -54.66
C LYS A 26 9.50 14.98 -53.33
N TRP A 27 9.48 13.65 -53.33
CA TRP A 27 9.64 12.83 -52.13
C TRP A 27 11.06 12.91 -51.55
N ARG A 28 12.10 12.90 -52.40
CA ARG A 28 13.50 13.12 -51.94
C ARG A 28 13.72 14.52 -51.38
N ARG A 29 13.14 15.57 -52.00
CA ARG A 29 13.19 16.94 -51.47
C ARG A 29 12.43 17.08 -50.15
N GLY A 30 11.24 16.48 -50.06
CA GLY A 30 10.44 16.40 -48.82
C GLY A 30 11.20 15.71 -47.70
N ARG A 31 11.82 14.54 -47.95
CA ARG A 31 12.66 13.84 -46.96
C ARG A 31 13.85 14.67 -46.50
N ARG A 32 14.51 15.41 -47.40
CA ARG A 32 15.68 16.22 -47.06
C ARG A 32 15.29 17.46 -46.24
N LEU A 33 14.15 18.09 -46.55
CA LEU A 33 13.59 19.19 -45.77
C LEU A 33 13.07 18.72 -44.41
N LEU A 34 12.39 17.56 -44.36
CA LEU A 34 11.96 16.95 -43.11
C LEU A 34 13.16 16.57 -42.24
N TRP A 35 14.23 16.04 -42.83
CA TRP A 35 15.46 15.73 -42.12
C TRP A 35 16.18 16.99 -41.62
N LEU A 36 16.25 18.06 -42.42
CA LEU A 36 16.83 19.35 -42.00
C LEU A 36 15.97 20.05 -40.94
N PHE A 37 14.65 19.92 -40.99
CA PHE A 37 13.72 20.45 -39.99
C PHE A 37 13.78 19.64 -38.69
N CYS A 38 13.84 18.31 -38.78
CA CYS A 38 14.04 17.45 -37.62
C CYS A 38 15.44 17.62 -37.01
N ALA A 39 16.50 17.73 -37.81
CA ALA A 39 17.87 17.91 -37.33
C ALA A 39 18.15 19.34 -36.81
N GLY A 40 17.59 20.36 -37.47
CA GLY A 40 17.62 21.75 -37.03
C GLY A 40 16.75 22.00 -35.81
N GLY A 41 15.57 21.38 -35.76
CA GLY A 41 14.70 21.35 -34.59
C GLY A 41 15.33 20.62 -33.41
N TRP A 42 16.07 19.53 -33.66
CA TRP A 42 16.84 18.83 -32.63
C TRP A 42 17.96 19.68 -32.03
N ARG A 43 18.67 20.46 -32.86
CA ARG A 43 19.69 21.40 -32.38
C ARG A 43 19.07 22.56 -31.62
N ALA A 44 17.99 23.14 -32.15
CA ALA A 44 17.24 24.20 -31.47
C ALA A 44 16.67 23.75 -30.11
N LEU A 45 16.13 22.52 -30.01
CA LEU A 45 15.70 21.92 -28.73
C LEU A 45 16.86 21.70 -27.75
N ARG A 46 18.08 21.48 -28.26
CA ARG A 46 19.30 21.33 -27.45
C ARG A 46 19.77 22.65 -26.86
N ASP A 47 19.60 23.73 -27.61
CA ASP A 47 20.08 25.07 -27.27
C ASP A 47 19.10 25.84 -26.37
N VAL A 48 17.83 25.42 -26.30
CA VAL A 48 16.79 26.05 -25.44
C VAL A 48 16.97 25.73 -23.95
N GLU A 49 17.50 24.54 -23.60
CA GLU A 49 17.82 24.17 -22.21
C GLU A 49 19.13 23.39 -22.11
N PRO A 50 20.30 24.05 -22.28
CA PRO A 50 21.60 23.37 -22.27
C PRO A 50 21.90 22.68 -20.92
N ALA A 51 21.36 23.20 -19.82
CA ALA A 51 21.47 22.60 -18.49
C ALA A 51 20.75 21.24 -18.40
N PHE A 52 19.55 21.13 -18.98
CA PHE A 52 18.79 19.88 -19.04
C PHE A 52 19.55 18.80 -19.80
N TRP A 53 20.08 19.13 -20.99
CA TRP A 53 20.83 18.17 -21.81
C TRP A 53 22.16 17.77 -21.18
N ALA A 54 22.84 18.70 -20.50
CA ALA A 54 24.04 18.39 -19.72
C ALA A 54 23.72 17.46 -18.53
N GLN A 55 22.60 17.69 -17.83
CA GLN A 55 22.16 16.87 -16.71
C GLN A 55 21.72 15.47 -17.16
N LEU A 56 21.04 15.38 -18.30
CA LEU A 56 20.60 14.11 -18.91
C LEU A 56 21.78 13.30 -19.48
N GLN A 57 22.78 13.98 -20.07
CA GLN A 57 24.04 13.33 -20.44
C GLN A 57 24.84 12.90 -19.21
N GLN A 58 24.89 13.71 -18.16
CA GLN A 58 25.55 13.33 -16.91
C GLN A 58 24.84 12.15 -16.22
N GLU A 59 23.51 12.09 -16.22
CA GLU A 59 22.75 10.95 -15.68
C GLU A 59 22.84 9.69 -16.56
N ALA A 60 22.86 9.84 -17.89
CA ALA A 60 22.99 8.70 -18.81
C ALA A 60 24.41 8.12 -18.84
N VAL A 61 25.43 8.96 -18.63
CA VAL A 61 26.84 8.53 -18.60
C VAL A 61 27.27 8.11 -17.20
N ALA A 62 26.64 8.63 -16.14
CA ALA A 62 26.88 8.16 -14.78
C ALA A 62 26.26 6.77 -14.58
N TRP A 63 27.10 5.74 -14.54
CA TRP A 63 26.63 4.36 -14.29
C TRP A 63 26.09 4.16 -12.84
N ARG A 64 26.49 5.02 -11.90
CA ARG A 64 26.22 4.85 -10.45
C ARG A 64 24.73 4.98 -10.07
N PRO A 65 23.96 6.00 -10.52
CA PRO A 65 22.52 6.06 -10.23
C PRO A 65 21.74 4.86 -10.78
N TRP A 66 22.16 4.32 -11.92
CA TRP A 66 21.57 3.12 -12.50
C TRP A 66 21.86 1.87 -11.67
N ALA A 67 23.10 1.75 -11.15
CA ALA A 67 23.45 0.70 -10.21
C ALA A 67 22.63 0.79 -8.91
N ASP A 68 22.48 1.99 -8.34
CA ASP A 68 21.67 2.21 -7.14
C ASP A 68 20.20 1.80 -7.35
N ARG A 69 19.61 2.17 -8.49
CA ARG A 69 18.25 1.74 -8.87
C ARG A 69 18.16 0.23 -9.03
N ALA A 70 19.14 -0.40 -9.69
CA ALA A 70 19.17 -1.85 -9.86
C ALA A 70 19.29 -2.59 -8.51
N VAL A 71 20.09 -2.06 -7.58
CA VAL A 71 20.20 -2.59 -6.20
C VAL A 71 18.85 -2.49 -5.49
N VAL A 72 18.17 -1.35 -5.56
CA VAL A 72 16.85 -1.17 -4.91
C VAL A 72 15.80 -2.11 -5.51
N LEU A 73 15.71 -2.20 -6.83
CA LEU A 73 14.74 -3.08 -7.49
C LEU A 73 15.06 -4.56 -7.25
N GLY A 74 16.33 -4.94 -7.25
CA GLY A 74 16.77 -6.29 -6.89
C GLY A 74 16.45 -6.63 -5.43
N ALA A 75 16.67 -5.71 -4.50
CA ALA A 75 16.29 -5.87 -3.10
C ALA A 75 14.76 -5.96 -2.93
N ALA A 76 13.98 -5.24 -3.73
CA ALA A 76 12.52 -5.33 -3.74
C ALA A 76 12.03 -6.71 -4.18
N LEU A 77 12.61 -7.27 -5.25
CA LEU A 77 12.31 -8.64 -5.71
C LEU A 77 12.65 -9.68 -4.64
N LEU A 78 13.83 -9.59 -4.02
CA LEU A 78 14.24 -10.48 -2.94
C LEU A 78 13.33 -10.36 -1.72
N THR A 79 12.91 -9.13 -1.38
CA THR A 79 11.97 -8.88 -0.29
C THR A 79 10.60 -9.49 -0.60
N GLY A 80 10.07 -9.29 -1.82
CA GLY A 80 8.84 -9.92 -2.28
C GLY A 80 8.91 -11.45 -2.21
N ALA A 81 9.99 -12.04 -2.72
CA ALA A 81 10.19 -13.50 -2.67
C ALA A 81 10.29 -14.03 -1.23
N ALA A 82 10.96 -13.32 -0.33
CA ALA A 82 11.06 -13.69 1.07
C ALA A 82 9.69 -13.61 1.78
N VAL A 83 8.88 -12.59 1.48
CA VAL A 83 7.52 -12.43 2.02
C VAL A 83 6.61 -13.53 1.48
N VAL A 84 6.67 -13.86 0.19
CA VAL A 84 5.92 -14.99 -0.41
C VAL A 84 6.34 -16.31 0.23
N THR A 85 7.63 -16.53 0.46
CA THR A 85 8.12 -17.73 1.15
C THR A 85 7.58 -17.80 2.58
N PHE A 86 7.60 -16.67 3.30
CA PHE A 86 7.01 -16.58 4.63
C PHE A 86 5.51 -16.87 4.60
N THR A 87 4.78 -16.37 3.59
CA THR A 87 3.37 -16.69 3.38
C THR A 87 3.13 -18.18 3.25
N LEU A 88 3.87 -18.86 2.36
CA LEU A 88 3.73 -20.30 2.14
C LEU A 88 4.03 -21.10 3.42
N LEU A 89 5.07 -20.73 4.16
CA LEU A 89 5.41 -21.37 5.43
C LEU A 89 4.34 -21.17 6.51
N ALA A 90 3.78 -19.96 6.60
CA ALA A 90 2.73 -19.62 7.52
C ALA A 90 1.42 -20.36 7.21
N GLU A 91 1.05 -20.46 5.93
CA GLU A 91 -0.12 -21.22 5.47
C GLU A 91 0.07 -22.73 5.70
N ALA A 92 1.24 -23.28 5.39
CA ALA A 92 1.57 -24.66 5.70
C ALA A 92 1.48 -24.97 7.20
N ALA A 93 1.95 -24.05 8.05
CA ALA A 93 1.82 -24.19 9.50
C ALA A 93 0.36 -24.17 9.99
N GLY A 94 -0.46 -23.28 9.43
CA GLY A 94 -1.90 -23.24 9.72
C GLY A 94 -2.62 -24.52 9.28
N HIS A 95 -2.35 -25.01 8.07
CA HIS A 95 -2.89 -26.27 7.58
C HIS A 95 -2.44 -27.46 8.42
N ALA A 96 -1.18 -27.48 8.87
CA ALA A 96 -0.68 -28.53 9.75
C ALA A 96 -1.39 -28.53 11.12
N ALA A 97 -1.69 -27.36 11.70
CA ALA A 97 -2.48 -27.25 12.93
C ALA A 97 -3.91 -27.78 12.74
N GLN A 98 -4.56 -27.43 11.62
CA GLN A 98 -5.89 -27.90 11.27
C GLN A 98 -5.90 -29.41 11.02
N ALA A 99 -4.90 -29.93 10.30
CA ALA A 99 -4.73 -31.35 10.07
C ALA A 99 -4.53 -32.12 11.40
N LEU A 100 -3.74 -31.59 12.33
CA LEU A 100 -3.57 -32.19 13.66
C LEU A 100 -4.89 -32.23 14.45
N SER A 101 -5.67 -31.14 14.40
CA SER A 101 -6.98 -31.07 15.04
C SER A 101 -7.98 -32.07 14.45
N ASN A 102 -7.87 -32.38 13.15
CA ASN A 102 -8.84 -33.20 12.42
C ASN A 102 -8.37 -34.64 12.15
N ALA A 103 -7.11 -34.99 12.47
CA ALA A 103 -6.52 -36.28 12.14
C ALA A 103 -7.21 -37.46 12.84
N THR A 104 -7.73 -37.25 14.04
CA THR A 104 -8.45 -38.26 14.83
C THR A 104 -9.60 -37.60 15.60
N PRO A 105 -10.60 -38.36 16.07
CA PRO A 105 -11.61 -37.84 16.99
C PRO A 105 -11.03 -37.24 18.28
N LEU A 106 -9.79 -37.61 18.63
CA LEU A 106 -9.04 -37.05 19.76
C LEU A 106 -8.30 -35.76 19.42
N GLY A 107 -8.23 -35.36 18.15
CA GLY A 107 -7.47 -34.20 17.67
C GLY A 107 -7.79 -32.89 18.39
N PRO A 108 -9.06 -32.51 18.62
CA PRO A 108 -9.38 -31.30 19.38
C PRO A 108 -8.88 -31.36 20.83
N TRP A 109 -8.86 -32.56 21.44
CA TRP A 109 -8.34 -32.78 22.78
C TRP A 109 -6.80 -32.70 22.82
N VAL A 110 -6.13 -33.16 21.75
CA VAL A 110 -4.69 -32.98 21.57
C VAL A 110 -4.34 -31.49 21.51
N MET A 111 -5.16 -30.68 20.81
CA MET A 111 -4.95 -29.24 20.72
C MET A 111 -5.00 -28.53 22.08
N LEU A 112 -5.81 -29.02 23.03
CA LEU A 112 -5.86 -28.49 24.40
C LEU A 112 -4.52 -28.58 25.14
N ALA A 113 -3.68 -29.56 24.81
CA ALA A 113 -2.31 -29.67 25.34
C ALA A 113 -1.28 -29.02 24.41
N TRP A 114 -1.42 -29.20 23.10
CA TRP A 114 -0.47 -28.73 22.09
C TRP A 114 -0.33 -27.19 22.06
N THR A 115 -1.45 -26.48 21.98
CA THR A 115 -1.49 -25.03 21.90
C THR A 115 -0.79 -24.35 23.09
N PRO A 116 -1.11 -24.66 24.37
CA PRO A 116 -0.41 -24.03 25.49
C PRO A 116 1.07 -24.38 25.56
N LEU A 117 1.47 -25.62 25.23
CA LEU A 117 2.88 -26.02 25.22
C LEU A 117 3.69 -25.22 24.20
N LEU A 118 3.22 -25.12 22.96
CA LEU A 118 3.88 -24.31 21.93
C LEU A 118 3.86 -22.82 22.29
N THR A 119 2.76 -22.30 22.84
CA THR A 119 2.67 -20.89 23.25
C THR A 119 3.76 -20.53 24.27
N VAL A 120 4.00 -21.42 25.25
CA VAL A 120 5.09 -21.26 26.22
C VAL A 120 6.45 -21.33 25.55
N GLY A 121 6.68 -22.30 24.66
CA GLY A 121 7.94 -22.45 23.93
C GLY A 121 8.27 -21.21 23.09
N LEU A 122 7.28 -20.68 22.36
CA LEU A 122 7.42 -19.50 21.50
C LEU A 122 7.63 -18.22 22.32
N LEU A 123 6.94 -18.07 23.45
CA LEU A 123 7.22 -16.97 24.38
C LEU A 123 8.66 -17.07 24.93
N GLY A 124 9.11 -18.27 25.28
CA GLY A 124 10.49 -18.55 25.68
C GLY A 124 11.49 -18.15 24.60
N TRP A 125 11.21 -18.52 23.35
CA TRP A 125 12.03 -18.12 22.21
C TRP A 125 12.11 -16.61 22.07
N THR A 126 10.96 -15.95 22.04
CA THR A 126 10.85 -14.50 21.90
C THR A 126 11.63 -13.77 22.99
N ARG A 127 11.44 -14.15 24.26
CA ARG A 127 12.08 -13.47 25.39
C ARG A 127 13.59 -13.68 25.44
N ARG A 128 14.08 -14.85 25.03
CA ARG A 128 15.50 -15.21 25.15
C ARG A 128 16.35 -14.74 23.98
N TRP A 129 15.84 -14.84 22.75
CA TRP A 129 16.64 -14.63 21.55
C TRP A 129 16.16 -13.48 20.67
N ALA A 130 14.87 -13.11 20.71
CA ALA A 130 14.32 -12.09 19.82
C ALA A 130 13.28 -11.16 20.49
N PRO A 131 13.66 -10.40 21.53
CA PRO A 131 12.72 -9.53 22.23
C PRO A 131 12.13 -8.44 21.31
N THR A 132 12.90 -7.96 20.33
CA THR A 132 12.44 -6.96 19.34
C THR A 132 11.52 -7.55 18.27
N ALA A 133 11.38 -8.88 18.20
CA ALA A 133 10.41 -9.56 17.36
C ALA A 133 9.03 -9.67 18.04
N ALA A 134 8.82 -9.19 19.27
CA ALA A 134 7.54 -9.30 19.97
C ALA A 134 6.36 -8.64 19.23
N GLY A 135 5.15 -9.16 19.41
CA GLY A 135 3.92 -8.57 18.85
C GLY A 135 3.91 -8.44 17.32
N SER A 136 3.18 -7.42 16.82
CA SER A 136 2.91 -7.23 15.39
C SER A 136 4.17 -6.99 14.55
N GLY A 137 5.05 -6.09 14.95
CA GLY A 137 6.20 -5.65 14.14
C GLY A 137 6.02 -4.27 13.52
N ILE A 138 4.79 -3.86 13.21
CA ILE A 138 4.49 -2.50 12.74
C ILE A 138 4.93 -1.43 13.76
N PRO A 139 4.67 -1.56 15.08
CA PRO A 139 5.15 -0.59 16.07
C PRO A 139 6.67 -0.41 16.09
N GLN A 140 7.43 -1.50 15.87
CA GLN A 140 8.88 -1.48 15.81
C GLN A 140 9.37 -0.76 14.54
N VAL A 141 8.71 -0.98 13.40
CA VAL A 141 9.02 -0.26 12.16
C VAL A 141 8.72 1.24 12.32
N LEU A 142 7.58 1.60 12.91
CA LEU A 142 7.24 3.01 13.20
C LEU A 142 8.29 3.67 14.11
N SER A 143 8.75 2.96 15.15
CA SER A 143 9.83 3.46 16.01
C SER A 143 11.17 3.53 15.29
N ALA A 144 11.48 2.60 14.38
CA ALA A 144 12.71 2.61 13.58
C ALA A 144 12.74 3.74 12.54
N LEU A 145 11.57 4.15 12.05
CA LEU A 145 11.37 5.28 11.12
C LEU A 145 11.47 6.65 11.82
N ASP A 146 11.34 6.72 13.14
CA ASP A 146 11.54 7.97 13.87
C ASP A 146 12.97 8.49 13.66
N GLU A 147 13.09 9.77 13.31
CA GLU A 147 14.35 10.47 13.06
C GLU A 147 15.25 10.50 14.30
N HIS A 148 14.65 10.52 15.50
CA HIS A 148 15.38 10.52 16.76
C HIS A 148 15.91 9.13 17.12
N THR A 149 15.52 8.07 16.40
CA THR A 149 15.99 6.72 16.70
C THR A 149 17.44 6.55 16.21
N PRO A 150 18.39 6.25 17.12
CA PRO A 150 19.79 6.08 16.75
C PRO A 150 20.00 4.83 15.90
N GLY A 151 21.03 4.84 15.05
CA GLY A 151 21.29 3.76 14.08
C GLY A 151 21.43 2.36 14.68
N TRP A 152 22.07 2.24 15.86
CA TRP A 152 22.19 0.96 16.57
C TRP A 152 20.82 0.40 17.00
N ARG A 153 19.91 1.28 17.44
CA ARG A 153 18.57 0.88 17.88
C ARG A 153 17.71 0.49 16.69
N ARG A 154 17.83 1.22 15.59
CA ARG A 154 17.22 0.86 14.31
C ARG A 154 17.63 -0.54 13.87
N ALA A 155 18.93 -0.86 13.91
CA ALA A 155 19.44 -2.19 13.57
C ALA A 155 18.91 -3.31 14.49
N GLN A 156 18.60 -3.01 15.75
CA GLN A 156 17.96 -3.97 16.67
C GLN A 156 16.46 -4.17 16.40
N LEU A 157 15.76 -3.13 15.92
CA LEU A 157 14.31 -3.18 15.67
C LEU A 157 13.97 -3.82 14.33
N VAL A 158 14.76 -3.54 13.29
CA VAL A 158 14.52 -4.01 11.91
C VAL A 158 15.76 -4.70 11.32
N GLY A 159 16.47 -5.49 12.13
CA GLY A 159 17.60 -6.29 11.65
C GLY A 159 17.17 -7.53 10.87
N TRP A 160 18.03 -8.01 9.97
CA TRP A 160 17.79 -9.27 9.23
C TRP A 160 17.62 -10.48 10.17
N SER A 161 18.30 -10.49 11.32
CA SER A 161 18.16 -11.54 12.32
C SER A 161 16.75 -11.53 12.92
N VAL A 162 16.19 -10.34 13.20
CA VAL A 162 14.81 -10.18 13.68
C VAL A 162 13.83 -10.73 12.67
N ALA A 163 14.06 -10.50 11.38
CA ALA A 163 13.21 -11.05 10.31
C ALA A 163 13.15 -12.59 10.36
N LEU A 164 14.29 -13.28 10.49
CA LEU A 164 14.33 -14.75 10.57
C LEU A 164 13.61 -15.28 11.83
N HIS A 165 13.85 -14.66 12.99
CA HIS A 165 13.17 -15.05 14.21
C HIS A 165 11.67 -14.82 14.09
N LYS A 166 11.25 -13.69 13.52
CA LYS A 166 9.85 -13.35 13.32
C LYS A 166 9.13 -14.37 12.44
N ILE A 167 9.73 -14.79 11.32
CA ILE A 167 9.17 -15.83 10.44
C ILE A 167 8.92 -17.12 11.23
N GLY A 168 9.95 -17.61 11.94
CA GLY A 168 9.84 -18.84 12.73
C GLY A 168 8.81 -18.75 13.86
N LEU A 169 8.79 -17.64 14.59
CA LEU A 169 7.85 -17.41 15.70
C LEU A 169 6.40 -17.32 15.22
N VAL A 170 6.16 -16.68 14.08
CA VAL A 170 4.81 -16.56 13.51
C VAL A 170 4.32 -17.88 12.93
N CYS A 171 5.17 -18.61 12.20
CA CYS A 171 4.83 -19.96 11.73
C CYS A 171 4.54 -20.89 12.91
N GLY A 172 5.35 -20.84 13.96
CA GLY A 172 5.11 -21.60 15.18
C GLY A 172 3.80 -21.22 15.87
N GLY A 173 3.44 -19.94 15.91
CA GLY A 173 2.17 -19.47 16.48
C GLY A 173 0.95 -19.97 15.68
N LEU A 174 1.05 -19.97 14.36
CA LEU A 174 0.02 -20.54 13.49
C LEU A 174 -0.07 -22.07 13.62
N LEU A 175 1.07 -22.76 13.76
CA LEU A 175 1.12 -24.20 14.06
C LEU A 175 0.52 -24.54 15.43
N ALA A 176 0.61 -23.62 16.39
CA ALA A 176 -0.05 -23.75 17.68
C ALA A 176 -1.57 -23.53 17.60
N GLY A 177 -2.10 -23.06 16.47
CA GLY A 177 -3.52 -22.71 16.31
C GLY A 177 -3.89 -21.37 16.94
N LEU A 178 -2.91 -20.51 17.27
CA LEU A 178 -3.19 -19.19 17.83
C LEU A 178 -3.93 -18.30 16.81
N SER A 179 -4.83 -17.44 17.30
CA SER A 179 -5.56 -16.50 16.46
C SER A 179 -4.71 -15.27 16.17
N MET A 180 -3.94 -15.34 15.09
CA MET A 180 -2.98 -14.32 14.67
C MET A 180 -2.74 -14.37 13.16
N GLY A 181 -2.22 -13.29 12.59
CA GLY A 181 -1.88 -13.17 11.17
C GLY A 181 -0.40 -12.88 10.92
N ARG A 182 0.05 -13.15 9.69
CA ARG A 182 1.42 -12.88 9.23
C ARG A 182 1.67 -11.44 8.77
N GLU A 183 0.60 -10.70 8.52
CA GLU A 183 0.57 -9.40 7.84
C GLU A 183 1.30 -8.27 8.55
N GLY A 184 1.17 -8.15 9.88
CA GLY A 184 1.99 -7.22 10.66
C GLY A 184 3.48 -7.61 10.65
N PRO A 185 3.79 -8.89 10.90
CA PRO A 185 5.14 -9.42 10.82
C PRO A 185 5.85 -9.23 9.47
N THR A 186 5.14 -9.38 8.34
CA THR A 186 5.70 -9.18 6.99
C THR A 186 6.17 -7.74 6.80
N VAL A 187 5.52 -6.75 7.44
CA VAL A 187 5.98 -5.35 7.45
C VAL A 187 7.37 -5.22 8.07
N GLN A 188 7.59 -5.83 9.24
CA GLN A 188 8.88 -5.78 9.94
C GLN A 188 9.97 -6.56 9.20
N VAL A 189 9.61 -7.74 8.67
CA VAL A 189 10.49 -8.55 7.82
C VAL A 189 10.90 -7.76 6.58
N GLY A 190 9.93 -7.16 5.87
CA GLY A 190 10.15 -6.41 4.66
C GLY A 190 11.04 -5.18 4.88
N ALA A 191 10.75 -4.38 5.92
CA ALA A 191 11.58 -3.25 6.29
C ALA A 191 13.03 -3.67 6.59
N GLY A 192 13.20 -4.77 7.34
CA GLY A 192 14.51 -5.25 7.74
C GLY A 192 15.31 -5.93 6.64
N LEU A 193 14.67 -6.48 5.61
CA LEU A 193 15.35 -6.99 4.42
C LEU A 193 15.77 -5.85 3.49
N MET A 194 14.86 -4.91 3.24
CA MET A 194 15.09 -3.81 2.31
C MET A 194 16.15 -2.82 2.80
N VAL A 195 16.22 -2.56 4.11
CA VAL A 195 17.25 -1.66 4.68
C VAL A 195 18.67 -2.18 4.47
N GLN A 196 18.85 -3.51 4.29
CA GLN A 196 20.14 -4.10 3.99
C GLN A 196 20.67 -3.70 2.62
N ALA A 197 19.79 -3.23 1.72
CA ALA A 197 20.19 -2.69 0.43
C ALA A 197 21.18 -1.52 0.58
N ARG A 198 21.11 -0.79 1.71
CA ARG A 198 21.90 0.42 1.95
C ARG A 198 23.40 0.20 1.86
N ARG A 199 23.90 -0.99 2.21
CA ARG A 199 25.35 -1.31 2.17
C ARG A 199 25.90 -1.47 0.74
N TRP A 200 25.03 -1.59 -0.26
CA TRP A 200 25.41 -1.73 -1.66
C TRP A 200 25.05 -0.50 -2.49
N LEU A 201 24.43 0.52 -1.89
CA LEU A 201 24.18 1.80 -2.54
C LEU A 201 25.43 2.68 -2.52
N SER A 202 25.57 3.51 -3.54
CA SER A 202 26.69 4.45 -3.63
C SER A 202 26.61 5.54 -2.56
N ASP A 203 27.76 6.04 -2.09
CA ASP A 203 27.82 7.12 -1.07
C ASP A 203 27.17 8.44 -1.51
N ARG A 204 26.98 8.60 -2.83
CA ARG A 204 26.34 9.79 -3.44
C ARG A 204 24.83 9.63 -3.62
N THR A 205 24.28 8.47 -3.24
CA THR A 205 22.85 8.23 -3.32
C THR A 205 22.10 9.19 -2.39
N THR A 206 20.98 9.71 -2.86
CA THR A 206 20.06 10.49 -2.05
C THR A 206 19.08 9.61 -1.28
N LEU A 207 19.03 8.30 -1.60
CA LEU A 207 18.21 7.32 -0.91
C LEU A 207 18.72 7.07 0.50
N ASP A 208 17.87 7.31 1.48
CA ASP A 208 18.23 7.07 2.87
C ASP A 208 17.70 5.73 3.42
N ALA A 209 18.02 5.43 4.68
CA ALA A 209 17.53 4.20 5.32
C ALA A 209 16.02 4.27 5.56
N HIS A 210 15.46 5.48 5.72
CA HIS A 210 14.04 5.69 5.90
C HIS A 210 13.28 5.29 4.63
N ASP A 211 13.70 5.76 3.45
CA ASP A 211 13.10 5.39 2.16
C ASP A 211 13.11 3.88 1.93
N LEU A 212 14.23 3.22 2.21
CA LEU A 212 14.36 1.76 2.07
C LEU A 212 13.45 1.00 3.06
N MET A 213 13.39 1.44 4.32
CA MET A 213 12.51 0.82 5.31
C MET A 213 11.04 1.00 4.96
N VAL A 214 10.62 2.19 4.50
CA VAL A 214 9.25 2.43 4.04
C VAL A 214 8.93 1.57 2.83
N ALA A 215 9.83 1.52 1.84
CA ALA A 215 9.67 0.67 0.65
C ALA A 215 9.51 -0.80 1.04
N GLY A 216 10.37 -1.31 1.93
CA GLY A 216 10.33 -2.69 2.40
C GLY A 216 9.10 -3.03 3.23
N ALA A 217 8.70 -2.14 4.13
CA ALA A 217 7.50 -2.27 4.94
C ALA A 217 6.24 -2.35 4.07
N ALA A 218 6.13 -1.43 3.10
CA ALA A 218 5.02 -1.37 2.16
C ALA A 218 5.01 -2.55 1.17
N ALA A 219 6.18 -2.97 0.69
CA ALA A 219 6.36 -4.21 -0.07
C ALA A 219 5.88 -5.43 0.72
N GLY A 220 6.16 -5.47 2.03
CA GLY A 220 5.70 -6.52 2.94
C GLY A 220 4.18 -6.60 3.03
N VAL A 221 3.48 -5.47 3.09
CA VAL A 221 2.00 -5.41 3.03
C VAL A 221 1.49 -5.84 1.64
N ALA A 222 2.06 -5.27 0.58
CA ALA A 222 1.65 -5.54 -0.79
C ALA A 222 1.75 -7.02 -1.15
N ALA A 223 2.88 -7.66 -0.83
CA ALA A 223 3.09 -9.08 -1.12
C ALA A 223 2.28 -10.00 -0.20
N ALA A 224 2.00 -9.59 1.03
CA ALA A 224 1.31 -10.43 1.99
C ALA A 224 -0.21 -10.51 1.74
N PHE A 225 -0.83 -9.41 1.30
CA PHE A 225 -2.25 -9.38 0.95
C PHE A 225 -2.53 -9.54 -0.54
N ASN A 226 -1.50 -9.58 -1.39
CA ASN A 226 -1.63 -9.45 -2.84
C ASN A 226 -2.29 -8.10 -3.23
N THR A 227 -1.95 -7.02 -2.53
CA THR A 227 -2.56 -5.68 -2.67
C THR A 227 -1.52 -4.57 -2.88
N PRO A 228 -1.02 -4.36 -4.12
CA PRO A 228 -0.01 -3.33 -4.40
C PRO A 228 -0.47 -1.91 -4.07
N LEU A 229 -1.71 -1.54 -4.40
CA LEU A 229 -2.23 -0.20 -4.05
C LEU A 229 -2.39 -0.07 -2.54
N GLY A 230 -2.85 -1.13 -1.87
CA GLY A 230 -2.92 -1.20 -0.41
C GLY A 230 -1.56 -0.93 0.25
N GLY A 231 -0.48 -1.52 -0.29
CA GLY A 231 0.88 -1.28 0.19
C GLY A 231 1.36 0.15 0.00
N ILE A 232 1.10 0.77 -1.16
CA ILE A 232 1.47 2.16 -1.43
C ILE A 232 0.74 3.10 -0.47
N VAL A 233 -0.56 2.93 -0.30
CA VAL A 233 -1.35 3.79 0.59
C VAL A 233 -0.98 3.57 2.05
N PHE A 234 -0.69 2.34 2.47
CA PHE A 234 -0.14 2.07 3.79
C PHE A 234 1.17 2.84 4.03
N ALA A 235 2.05 2.90 3.03
CA ALA A 235 3.27 3.69 3.09
C ALA A 235 2.96 5.18 3.34
N LEU A 236 2.04 5.75 2.57
CA LEU A 236 1.69 7.16 2.63
C LEU A 236 0.93 7.54 3.91
N GLU A 237 -0.05 6.74 4.31
CA GLU A 237 -0.95 7.06 5.42
C GLU A 237 -0.34 6.66 6.78
N GLN A 238 0.25 5.47 6.89
CA GLN A 238 0.66 4.91 8.18
C GLN A 238 2.16 5.10 8.48
N LEU A 239 3.03 5.06 7.47
CA LEU A 239 4.48 5.11 7.68
C LEU A 239 5.10 6.50 7.51
N THR A 240 4.58 7.31 6.59
CA THR A 240 5.26 8.53 6.10
C THR A 240 4.66 9.83 6.68
N ARG A 241 4.09 9.78 7.89
CA ARG A 241 3.25 10.86 8.46
C ARG A 241 3.94 12.22 8.68
N ARG A 242 5.28 12.28 8.72
CA ARG A 242 6.05 13.52 9.00
C ARG A 242 7.03 13.93 7.90
N ARG A 243 7.40 13.00 7.03
CA ARG A 243 8.39 13.19 5.99
C ARG A 243 7.72 13.00 4.65
N HIS A 244 8.08 13.72 3.61
CA HIS A 244 7.60 13.40 2.27
C HIS A 244 8.48 12.28 1.69
N LEU A 245 7.91 11.39 0.86
CA LEU A 245 8.74 10.50 0.03
C LEU A 245 9.46 11.38 -1.00
N THR A 246 10.75 11.64 -0.82
CA THR A 246 11.51 12.47 -1.76
C THR A 246 11.79 11.71 -3.06
N HIS A 247 11.86 10.38 -2.99
CA HIS A 247 12.11 9.48 -4.13
C HIS A 247 10.91 8.59 -4.47
N SER A 248 9.72 9.19 -4.55
CA SER A 248 8.45 8.48 -4.69
C SER A 248 8.41 7.48 -5.85
N SER A 249 8.96 7.79 -7.02
CA SER A 249 8.83 6.91 -8.20
C SER A 249 9.59 5.59 -8.05
N LEU A 250 10.83 5.61 -7.54
CA LEU A 250 11.63 4.40 -7.32
C LEU A 250 11.09 3.57 -6.15
N VAL A 251 10.67 4.24 -5.06
CA VAL A 251 10.05 3.58 -3.90
C VAL A 251 8.74 2.91 -4.30
N ILE A 252 7.88 3.60 -5.05
CA ILE A 252 6.62 3.05 -5.57
C ILE A 252 6.93 1.88 -6.53
N ALA A 253 7.90 2.03 -7.43
CA ALA A 253 8.30 0.94 -8.33
C ALA A 253 8.77 -0.30 -7.56
N ALA A 254 9.52 -0.13 -6.47
CA ALA A 254 9.92 -1.22 -5.59
C ALA A 254 8.72 -1.90 -4.91
N ILE A 255 7.75 -1.13 -4.40
CA ILE A 255 6.53 -1.66 -3.77
C ILE A 255 5.72 -2.49 -4.77
N VAL A 256 5.49 -1.93 -5.97
CA VAL A 256 4.76 -2.61 -7.05
C VAL A 256 5.49 -3.88 -7.46
N LEU A 257 6.81 -3.80 -7.66
CA LEU A 257 7.61 -4.95 -8.07
C LEU A 257 7.56 -6.09 -7.04
N ALA A 258 7.63 -5.77 -5.75
CA ALA A 258 7.49 -6.77 -4.69
C ALA A 258 6.08 -7.39 -4.65
N GLY A 259 5.03 -6.58 -4.83
CA GLY A 259 3.65 -7.07 -4.95
C GLY A 259 3.45 -7.98 -6.17
N LEU A 260 4.08 -7.66 -7.31
CA LEU A 260 4.04 -8.50 -8.51
C LEU A 260 4.67 -9.87 -8.31
N VAL A 261 5.63 -10.03 -7.39
CA VAL A 261 6.16 -11.37 -7.04
C VAL A 261 5.06 -12.22 -6.40
N ALA A 262 4.24 -11.65 -5.52
CA ALA A 262 3.10 -12.36 -4.93
C ALA A 262 2.04 -12.69 -5.99
N VAL A 263 1.70 -11.75 -6.87
CA VAL A 263 0.78 -11.99 -8.00
C VAL A 263 1.29 -13.11 -8.92
N ALA A 264 2.58 -13.16 -9.18
CA ALA A 264 3.18 -14.19 -10.04
C ALA A 264 3.09 -15.60 -9.43
N VAL A 265 3.12 -15.72 -8.10
CA VAL A 265 3.07 -17.01 -7.39
C VAL A 265 1.65 -17.44 -7.07
N PHE A 266 0.81 -16.51 -6.61
CA PHE A 266 -0.56 -16.80 -6.15
C PHE A 266 -1.62 -16.58 -7.24
N GLY A 267 -1.27 -15.94 -8.35
CA GLY A 267 -2.21 -15.60 -9.42
C GLY A 267 -2.85 -14.21 -9.25
N GLN A 268 -3.68 -13.85 -10.24
CA GLN A 268 -4.39 -12.56 -10.31
C GLN A 268 -5.80 -12.60 -9.69
N ASP A 269 -6.23 -13.75 -9.18
CA ASP A 269 -7.54 -13.84 -8.56
C ASP A 269 -7.54 -13.05 -7.24
N SER A 270 -8.59 -12.27 -7.03
CA SER A 270 -8.79 -11.56 -5.77
C SER A 270 -8.79 -12.58 -4.62
N TYR A 271 -8.08 -12.27 -3.54
CA TYR A 271 -7.83 -13.21 -2.44
C TYR A 271 -9.11 -13.87 -1.90
N PHE A 272 -10.25 -13.16 -1.98
CA PHE A 272 -11.57 -13.65 -1.57
C PHE A 272 -12.62 -13.74 -2.69
N GLY A 273 -12.25 -13.63 -3.97
CA GLY A 273 -13.22 -13.64 -5.08
C GLY A 273 -13.85 -12.26 -5.37
N HIS A 274 -14.85 -12.21 -6.27
CA HIS A 274 -15.47 -10.97 -6.74
C HIS A 274 -16.87 -10.78 -6.14
N LEU A 275 -17.19 -9.56 -5.70
CA LEU A 275 -18.56 -9.18 -5.33
C LEU A 275 -19.46 -9.23 -6.58
N GLY A 276 -20.37 -10.20 -6.65
CA GLY A 276 -21.28 -10.39 -7.79
C GLY A 276 -22.39 -9.34 -7.91
N THR A 277 -22.50 -8.38 -7.00
CA THR A 277 -23.54 -7.35 -6.99
C THR A 277 -23.02 -6.00 -7.51
N THR A 278 -23.58 -5.57 -8.65
CA THR A 278 -23.27 -4.28 -9.28
C THR A 278 -24.19 -3.16 -8.81
N VAL A 279 -25.33 -3.47 -8.16
CA VAL A 279 -26.36 -2.51 -7.76
C VAL A 279 -26.48 -2.47 -6.24
N TRP A 280 -26.44 -1.27 -5.65
CA TRP A 280 -26.68 -1.06 -4.24
C TRP A 280 -28.16 -1.33 -3.92
N PRO A 281 -28.50 -2.35 -3.11
CA PRO A 281 -29.89 -2.71 -2.83
C PRO A 281 -30.61 -1.59 -2.06
N ALA A 282 -31.84 -1.27 -2.48
CA ALA A 282 -32.72 -0.37 -1.73
C ALA A 282 -32.97 -0.97 -0.34
N GLY A 283 -32.61 -0.25 0.72
CA GLY A 283 -32.72 -0.72 2.12
C GLY A 283 -31.40 -1.08 2.79
N LEU A 284 -30.27 -1.15 2.07
CA LEU A 284 -28.97 -1.52 2.68
C LEU A 284 -28.33 -0.39 3.50
N TRP A 285 -28.82 0.85 3.37
CA TRP A 285 -28.23 2.04 3.99
C TRP A 285 -28.23 1.99 5.53
N TRP A 286 -29.31 1.54 6.16
CA TRP A 286 -29.37 1.35 7.62
C TRP A 286 -28.48 0.21 8.12
N PRO A 287 -28.56 -1.01 7.57
CA PRO A 287 -27.63 -2.08 7.92
C PRO A 287 -26.17 -1.69 7.73
N ALA A 288 -25.84 -0.99 6.64
CA ALA A 288 -24.48 -0.52 6.36
C ALA A 288 -24.00 0.51 7.38
N LEU A 289 -24.84 1.48 7.74
CA LEU A 289 -24.50 2.46 8.78
C LEU A 289 -24.29 1.79 10.14
N LEU A 290 -25.21 0.91 10.54
CA LEU A 290 -25.10 0.19 11.81
C LEU A 290 -23.86 -0.72 11.83
N THR A 291 -23.51 -1.35 10.71
CA THR A 291 -22.26 -2.11 10.55
C THR A 291 -21.04 -1.20 10.79
N ALA A 292 -21.03 -0.01 10.19
CA ALA A 292 -19.93 0.95 10.38
C ALA A 292 -19.81 1.41 11.84
N LEU A 293 -20.93 1.72 12.51
CA LEU A 293 -20.95 2.10 13.92
C LEU A 293 -20.51 0.95 14.83
N ALA A 294 -21.01 -0.26 14.60
CA ALA A 294 -20.64 -1.45 15.35
C ALA A 294 -19.15 -1.77 15.19
N CYS A 295 -18.61 -1.70 13.97
CA CYS A 295 -17.19 -1.86 13.70
C CYS A 295 -16.34 -0.77 14.38
N GLY A 296 -16.82 0.48 14.39
CA GLY A 296 -16.14 1.58 15.07
C GLY A 296 -16.05 1.39 16.58
N LEU A 297 -17.17 1.02 17.22
CA LEU A 297 -17.21 0.74 18.66
C LEU A 297 -16.39 -0.49 19.03
N ALA A 298 -16.62 -1.62 18.34
CA ALA A 298 -15.93 -2.88 18.61
C ALA A 298 -14.43 -2.79 18.30
N GLY A 299 -14.06 -2.17 17.18
CA GLY A 299 -12.66 -1.98 16.78
C GLY A 299 -11.91 -1.02 17.70
N GLY A 300 -12.57 0.07 18.15
CA GLY A 300 -12.01 0.99 19.15
C GLY A 300 -11.80 0.32 20.51
N LEU A 301 -12.78 -0.46 20.99
CA LEU A 301 -12.66 -1.24 22.22
C LEU A 301 -11.56 -2.29 22.10
N PHE A 302 -11.50 -3.00 20.97
CA PHE A 302 -10.48 -4.02 20.71
C PHE A 302 -9.07 -3.42 20.70
N ALA A 303 -8.88 -2.28 20.01
CA ALA A 303 -7.62 -1.54 20.04
C ALA A 303 -7.26 -1.11 21.47
N ARG A 304 -8.22 -0.57 22.24
CA ARG A 304 -8.02 -0.16 23.63
C ARG A 304 -7.57 -1.34 24.50
N LEU A 305 -8.23 -2.48 24.37
CA LEU A 305 -7.91 -3.71 25.10
C LEU A 305 -6.51 -4.21 24.77
N LEU A 306 -6.12 -4.24 23.49
CA LEU A 306 -4.78 -4.62 23.07
C LEU A 306 -3.70 -3.69 23.64
N VAL A 307 -3.93 -2.38 23.59
CA VAL A 307 -2.99 -1.38 24.15
C VAL A 307 -2.84 -1.55 25.66
N LEU A 308 -3.95 -1.67 26.40
CA LEU A 308 -3.92 -1.88 27.84
C LEU A 308 -3.21 -3.19 28.20
N SER A 309 -3.44 -4.23 27.41
CA SER A 309 -2.83 -5.55 27.59
C SER A 309 -1.35 -5.56 27.25
N ALA A 310 -0.86 -4.66 26.41
CA ALA A 310 0.56 -4.52 26.13
C ALA A 310 1.34 -3.84 27.27
N ARG A 311 0.68 -3.02 28.09
CA ARG A 311 1.31 -2.30 29.20
C ARG A 311 1.42 -3.18 30.46
N PRO A 312 2.36 -2.86 31.38
CA PRO A 312 2.36 -3.46 32.71
C PRO A 312 1.07 -3.07 33.44
N LEU A 313 0.12 -4.00 33.53
CA LEU A 313 -1.12 -3.76 34.25
C LEU A 313 -0.89 -3.80 35.77
N GLY A 314 -1.59 -2.93 36.50
CA GLY A 314 -1.72 -3.03 37.95
C GLY A 314 -2.62 -4.18 38.38
N GLY A 315 -2.72 -4.42 39.69
CA GLY A 315 -3.62 -5.43 40.26
C GLY A 315 -3.09 -6.87 40.21
N ARG A 316 -3.95 -7.82 40.61
CA ARG A 316 -3.57 -9.24 40.78
C ARG A 316 -3.13 -9.88 39.45
N LEU A 317 -3.87 -9.63 38.38
CA LEU A 317 -3.65 -10.26 37.08
C LEU A 317 -2.37 -9.75 36.40
N GLY A 318 -2.11 -8.44 36.48
CA GLY A 318 -0.88 -7.85 35.97
C GLY A 318 0.36 -8.34 36.72
N ARG A 319 0.30 -8.44 38.05
CA ARG A 319 1.38 -9.03 38.86
C ARG A 319 1.63 -10.49 38.51
N TRP A 320 0.58 -11.28 38.28
CA TRP A 320 0.72 -12.69 37.91
C TRP A 320 1.43 -12.85 36.57
N ARG A 321 1.06 -12.06 35.55
CA ARG A 321 1.74 -12.05 34.24
C ARG A 321 3.22 -11.69 34.34
N GLN A 322 3.58 -10.73 35.21
CA GLN A 322 4.96 -10.28 35.36
C GLN A 322 5.84 -11.32 36.08
N HIS A 323 5.34 -11.92 37.17
CA HIS A 323 6.11 -12.90 37.96
C HIS A 323 6.11 -14.31 37.34
N HIS A 324 5.03 -14.69 36.64
CA HIS A 324 4.85 -16.01 36.07
C HIS A 324 4.44 -15.96 34.58
N PRO A 325 5.26 -15.35 33.70
CA PRO A 325 4.90 -15.12 32.29
C PRO A 325 4.62 -16.41 31.52
N TYR A 326 5.33 -17.51 31.81
CA TYR A 326 5.11 -18.79 31.16
C TYR A 326 3.79 -19.45 31.57
N ARG A 327 3.43 -19.38 32.86
CA ARG A 327 2.13 -19.90 33.33
C ARG A 327 0.98 -19.06 32.77
N PHE A 328 1.16 -17.75 32.71
CA PHE A 328 0.21 -16.83 32.08
C PHE A 328 -0.02 -17.21 30.61
N ALA A 329 1.06 -17.39 29.84
CA ALA A 329 0.99 -17.78 28.44
C ALA A 329 0.35 -19.16 28.24
N ALA A 330 0.63 -20.14 29.11
CA ALA A 330 -0.03 -21.43 29.08
C ALA A 330 -1.55 -21.31 29.26
N VAL A 331 -2.02 -20.48 30.20
CA VAL A 331 -3.46 -20.26 30.40
C VAL A 331 -4.09 -19.54 29.21
N CYS A 332 -3.42 -18.53 28.63
CA CYS A 332 -3.90 -17.89 27.40
C CYS A 332 -3.97 -18.89 26.24
N GLY A 333 -2.95 -19.72 26.05
CA GLY A 333 -2.92 -20.75 25.01
C GLY A 333 -4.02 -21.80 25.21
N LEU A 334 -4.25 -22.24 26.45
CA LEU A 334 -5.34 -23.16 26.77
C LEU A 334 -6.71 -22.53 26.48
N ALA A 335 -6.92 -21.26 26.87
CA ALA A 335 -8.16 -20.56 26.58
C ALA A 335 -8.40 -20.41 25.07
N VAL A 336 -7.36 -20.13 24.29
CA VAL A 336 -7.44 -20.10 22.82
C VAL A 336 -7.78 -21.49 22.26
N ALA A 337 -7.18 -22.56 22.78
CA ALA A 337 -7.50 -23.93 22.36
C ALA A 337 -8.95 -24.33 22.66
N VAL A 338 -9.47 -23.93 23.82
CA VAL A 338 -10.89 -24.14 24.19
C VAL A 338 -11.80 -23.37 23.24
N ILE A 339 -11.49 -22.10 22.93
CA ILE A 339 -12.25 -21.33 21.95
C ILE A 339 -12.19 -22.01 20.57
N GLY A 340 -11.02 -22.52 20.17
CA GLY A 340 -10.84 -23.31 18.95
C GLY A 340 -11.77 -24.52 18.91
N ALA A 341 -11.78 -25.34 19.96
CA ALA A 341 -12.64 -26.52 20.06
C ALA A 341 -14.13 -26.18 20.03
N VAL A 342 -14.56 -25.12 20.74
CA VAL A 342 -15.97 -24.67 20.76
C VAL A 342 -16.41 -24.07 19.41
N SER A 343 -15.48 -23.51 18.66
CA SER A 343 -15.75 -22.90 17.34
C SER A 343 -15.50 -23.83 16.16
N ASP A 344 -15.26 -25.12 16.40
CA ASP A 344 -14.86 -26.10 15.39
C ASP A 344 -13.68 -25.63 14.51
N GLY A 345 -12.72 -24.96 15.14
CA GLY A 345 -11.54 -24.40 14.49
C GLY A 345 -11.77 -23.09 13.72
N ALA A 346 -13.00 -22.56 13.62
CA ALA A 346 -13.30 -21.37 12.83
C ALA A 346 -12.49 -20.12 13.25
N THR A 347 -12.08 -20.06 14.53
CA THR A 347 -11.32 -18.93 15.09
C THR A 347 -9.80 -19.07 14.99
N ALA A 348 -9.28 -20.23 14.56
CA ALA A 348 -7.85 -20.51 14.52
C ALA A 348 -7.12 -19.71 13.42
N GLY A 349 -5.85 -19.38 13.68
CA GLY A 349 -5.01 -18.64 12.73
C GLY A 349 -5.58 -17.28 12.35
N ALA A 350 -5.43 -16.90 11.08
CA ALA A 350 -5.96 -15.64 10.56
C ALA A 350 -7.46 -15.70 10.23
N SER A 351 -8.06 -16.90 10.18
CA SER A 351 -9.45 -17.16 9.70
C SER A 351 -9.72 -16.72 8.26
N TYR A 352 -8.74 -16.87 7.36
CA TYR A 352 -8.93 -16.60 5.92
C TYR A 352 -10.00 -17.51 5.30
N GLN A 353 -10.00 -18.80 5.65
CA GLN A 353 -11.00 -19.76 5.16
C GLN A 353 -12.42 -19.35 5.57
N THR A 354 -12.66 -19.05 6.86
CA THR A 354 -13.95 -18.58 7.35
C THR A 354 -14.38 -17.26 6.70
N THR A 355 -13.45 -16.31 6.57
CA THR A 355 -13.72 -15.01 5.92
C THR A 355 -14.12 -15.21 4.45
N ARG A 356 -13.47 -16.14 3.75
CA ARG A 356 -13.81 -16.52 2.38
C ARG A 356 -15.20 -17.12 2.28
N GLN A 357 -15.55 -18.08 3.15
CA GLN A 357 -16.88 -18.70 3.18
C GLN A 357 -17.98 -17.66 3.46
N LEU A 358 -17.71 -16.67 4.32
CA LEU A 358 -18.65 -15.56 4.59
C LEU A 358 -18.87 -14.69 3.36
N LEU A 359 -17.83 -14.47 2.54
CA LEU A 359 -17.91 -13.71 1.30
C LEU A 359 -18.51 -14.51 0.13
N GLU A 360 -18.38 -15.83 0.12
CA GLU A 360 -19.06 -16.73 -0.80
C GLU A 360 -20.52 -16.97 -0.36
N GLY A 361 -20.89 -16.56 0.86
CA GLY A 361 -22.24 -16.62 1.42
C GLY A 361 -22.71 -18.02 1.82
N GLY A 362 -21.77 -18.97 1.98
CA GLY A 362 -22.04 -20.36 2.33
C GLY A 362 -21.56 -20.76 3.73
N ALA A 363 -21.32 -19.80 4.63
CA ALA A 363 -20.74 -20.11 5.94
C ALA A 363 -21.80 -20.44 7.00
N ASP A 364 -21.74 -21.65 7.55
CA ASP A 364 -22.29 -21.99 8.85
C ASP A 364 -21.28 -21.61 9.94
N THR A 365 -21.24 -20.32 10.31
CA THR A 365 -20.40 -19.89 11.43
C THR A 365 -21.08 -20.12 12.78
N PRO A 366 -20.33 -20.46 13.85
CA PRO A 366 -20.89 -20.51 15.19
C PRO A 366 -21.60 -19.20 15.58
N LEU A 367 -22.70 -19.29 16.34
CA LEU A 367 -23.53 -18.13 16.72
C LEU A 367 -22.75 -16.97 17.36
N LEU A 368 -21.64 -17.27 18.05
CA LEU A 368 -20.78 -16.27 18.72
C LEU A 368 -19.42 -16.09 18.03
N TYR A 369 -19.30 -16.42 16.73
CA TYR A 369 -18.04 -16.38 15.99
C TYR A 369 -17.28 -15.06 16.18
N THR A 370 -17.94 -13.92 15.97
CA THR A 370 -17.33 -12.58 16.08
C THR A 370 -16.70 -12.33 17.46
N LEU A 371 -17.42 -12.70 18.53
CA LEU A 371 -16.95 -12.57 19.91
C LEU A 371 -15.80 -13.54 20.20
N LEU A 372 -15.96 -14.82 19.84
CA LEU A 372 -14.95 -15.85 20.04
C LEU A 372 -13.66 -15.52 19.29
N LYS A 373 -13.74 -15.06 18.04
CA LYS A 373 -12.58 -14.62 17.26
C LYS A 373 -11.89 -13.42 17.89
N SER A 374 -12.65 -12.45 18.38
CA SER A 374 -12.12 -11.27 19.09
C SER A 374 -11.36 -11.68 20.36
N CYS A 375 -11.96 -12.55 21.18
CA CYS A 375 -11.34 -13.06 22.39
C CYS A 375 -10.09 -13.90 22.09
N ALA A 376 -10.16 -14.83 21.12
CA ALA A 376 -9.01 -15.65 20.74
C ALA A 376 -7.83 -14.79 20.27
N THR A 377 -8.09 -13.76 19.46
CA THR A 377 -7.07 -12.84 18.96
C THR A 377 -6.46 -12.01 20.08
N TRP A 378 -7.29 -11.48 20.97
CA TRP A 378 -6.83 -10.72 22.14
C TRP A 378 -5.97 -11.58 23.07
N LEU A 379 -6.41 -12.79 23.42
CA LEU A 379 -5.66 -13.72 24.27
C LEU A 379 -4.33 -14.16 23.63
N SER A 380 -4.34 -14.42 22.33
CA SER A 380 -3.13 -14.77 21.57
C SER A 380 -2.10 -13.63 21.61
N ALA A 381 -2.54 -12.39 21.39
CA ALA A 381 -1.68 -11.22 21.50
C ALA A 381 -1.20 -10.99 22.95
N TRP A 382 -2.07 -11.21 23.94
CA TRP A 382 -1.75 -10.96 25.34
C TRP A 382 -0.77 -11.97 25.94
N ALA A 383 -0.77 -13.21 25.43
CA ALA A 383 0.24 -14.23 25.73
C ALA A 383 1.68 -13.77 25.41
N GLY A 384 1.83 -12.79 24.51
CA GLY A 384 3.12 -12.18 24.16
C GLY A 384 3.86 -12.90 23.03
N VAL A 385 3.22 -13.85 22.36
CA VAL A 385 3.77 -14.52 21.16
C VAL A 385 3.74 -13.52 19.98
N PRO A 386 4.82 -13.41 19.19
CA PRO A 386 4.86 -12.60 17.99
C PRO A 386 3.76 -12.98 17.00
N GLY A 387 3.01 -11.98 16.53
CA GLY A 387 1.91 -12.19 15.62
C GLY A 387 1.22 -10.89 15.26
N GLY A 388 0.73 -10.79 14.03
CA GLY A 388 -0.06 -9.67 13.55
C GLY A 388 -1.52 -9.81 13.96
N VAL A 389 -2.18 -8.68 14.19
CA VAL A 389 -3.64 -8.62 14.42
C VAL A 389 -4.41 -8.15 13.18
N PHE A 390 -3.71 -7.83 12.09
CA PHE A 390 -4.28 -7.22 10.89
C PHE A 390 -5.29 -8.15 10.18
N ALA A 391 -4.91 -9.37 9.85
CA ALA A 391 -5.82 -10.34 9.22
C ALA A 391 -6.96 -10.79 10.17
N PRO A 392 -6.70 -11.10 11.45
CA PRO A 392 -7.80 -11.31 12.41
C PRO A 392 -8.78 -10.14 12.50
N SER A 393 -8.32 -8.88 12.39
CA SER A 393 -9.22 -7.71 12.33
C SER A 393 -10.15 -7.74 11.12
N LEU A 394 -9.67 -8.17 9.94
CA LEU A 394 -10.53 -8.38 8.78
C LEU A 394 -11.59 -9.45 9.07
N ALA A 395 -11.19 -10.58 9.65
CA ALA A 395 -12.08 -11.69 9.97
C ALA A 395 -13.14 -11.33 11.03
N ILE A 396 -12.79 -10.53 12.04
CA ILE A 396 -13.74 -10.01 13.03
C ILE A 396 -14.72 -9.05 12.37
N GLY A 397 -14.23 -8.15 11.51
CA GLY A 397 -15.08 -7.24 10.74
C GLY A 397 -16.04 -7.98 9.82
N ALA A 398 -15.57 -9.03 9.13
CA ALA A 398 -16.40 -9.91 8.32
C ALA A 398 -17.52 -10.56 9.15
N GLY A 399 -17.20 -11.02 10.36
CA GLY A 399 -18.18 -11.53 11.32
C GLY A 399 -19.25 -10.50 11.69
N ILE A 400 -18.86 -9.25 12.03
CA ILE A 400 -19.82 -8.18 12.33
C ILE A 400 -20.76 -7.91 11.15
N GLY A 401 -20.21 -7.86 9.93
CA GLY A 401 -21.01 -7.68 8.72
C GLY A 401 -21.99 -8.82 8.47
N HIS A 402 -21.57 -10.06 8.72
CA HIS A 402 -22.43 -11.24 8.65
C HIS A 402 -23.53 -11.23 9.71
N ASP A 403 -23.19 -10.95 10.97
CA ASP A 403 -24.14 -10.88 12.08
C ASP A 403 -25.23 -9.82 11.81
N MET A 404 -24.84 -8.67 11.24
CA MET A 404 -25.78 -7.62 10.83
C MET A 404 -26.69 -8.09 9.68
N ALA A 405 -26.14 -8.82 8.71
CA ALA A 405 -26.91 -9.36 7.61
C ALA A 405 -27.95 -10.39 8.08
N GLN A 406 -27.58 -11.25 9.03
CA GLN A 406 -28.47 -12.23 9.64
C GLN A 406 -29.58 -11.54 10.45
N TRP A 407 -29.22 -10.52 11.24
CA TRP A 407 -30.21 -9.77 12.04
C TRP A 407 -31.28 -9.12 11.15
N TRP A 408 -30.89 -8.58 9.99
CA TRP A 408 -31.82 -7.98 9.04
C TRP A 408 -32.42 -8.97 8.03
N ALA A 409 -32.15 -10.27 8.18
CA ALA A 409 -32.60 -11.33 7.27
C ALA A 409 -32.34 -10.99 5.79
N LEU A 410 -31.16 -10.44 5.50
CA LEU A 410 -30.83 -9.95 4.17
C LEU A 410 -30.57 -11.11 3.20
N PRO A 411 -30.91 -10.96 1.90
CA PRO A 411 -30.47 -11.89 0.87
C PRO A 411 -28.94 -12.00 0.84
N GLN A 412 -28.43 -13.20 0.50
CA GLN A 412 -27.00 -13.50 0.43
C GLN A 412 -26.20 -12.44 -0.36
N ALA A 413 -26.74 -12.00 -1.49
CA ALA A 413 -26.15 -10.96 -2.34
C ALA A 413 -25.89 -9.63 -1.61
N SER A 414 -26.77 -9.25 -0.68
CA SER A 414 -26.64 -8.05 0.16
C SER A 414 -25.77 -8.31 1.41
N ALA A 415 -25.80 -9.53 1.93
CA ALA A 415 -25.00 -9.95 3.08
C ALA A 415 -23.49 -9.82 2.80
N VAL A 416 -23.04 -10.27 1.63
CA VAL A 416 -21.62 -10.19 1.22
C VAL A 416 -21.13 -8.74 1.20
N VAL A 417 -21.98 -7.78 0.81
CA VAL A 417 -21.63 -6.35 0.85
C VAL A 417 -21.38 -5.91 2.30
N LEU A 418 -22.25 -6.28 3.25
CA LEU A 418 -22.03 -5.94 4.67
C LEU A 418 -20.79 -6.60 5.25
N VAL A 419 -20.49 -7.84 4.85
CA VAL A 419 -19.24 -8.53 5.23
C VAL A 419 -18.02 -7.72 4.77
N ALA A 420 -17.99 -7.29 3.51
CA ALA A 420 -16.89 -6.45 2.98
C ALA A 420 -16.81 -5.07 3.66
N LEU A 421 -17.95 -4.42 3.92
CA LEU A 421 -18.01 -3.18 4.69
C LEU A 421 -17.46 -3.38 6.12
N GLY A 422 -17.83 -4.47 6.77
CA GLY A 422 -17.39 -4.82 8.12
C GLY A 422 -15.89 -5.08 8.19
N MET A 423 -15.33 -5.81 7.23
CA MET A 423 -13.88 -6.02 7.08
C MET A 423 -13.12 -4.69 7.04
N ALA A 424 -13.55 -3.76 6.16
CA ALA A 424 -12.92 -2.46 6.01
C ALA A 424 -13.11 -1.60 7.28
N GLY A 425 -14.33 -1.57 7.82
CA GLY A 425 -14.70 -0.78 8.99
C GLY A 425 -13.91 -1.18 10.24
N PHE A 426 -13.84 -2.47 10.57
CA PHE A 426 -13.16 -2.93 11.79
C PHE A 426 -11.64 -2.79 11.67
N LEU A 427 -11.07 -3.06 10.50
CA LEU A 427 -9.64 -2.83 10.26
C LEU A 427 -9.30 -1.33 10.38
N ALA A 428 -10.11 -0.46 9.80
CA ALA A 428 -9.94 0.99 9.90
C ALA A 428 -10.04 1.48 11.36
N ALA A 429 -11.08 1.03 12.08
CA ALA A 429 -11.32 1.38 13.48
C ALA A 429 -10.17 0.92 14.41
N SER A 430 -9.65 -0.28 14.20
CA SER A 430 -8.57 -0.82 15.05
C SER A 430 -7.20 -0.20 14.74
N THR A 431 -6.88 0.03 13.47
CA THR A 431 -5.54 0.51 13.05
C THR A 431 -5.43 2.02 12.91
N GLY A 432 -6.55 2.72 12.77
CA GLY A 432 -6.64 4.17 12.60
C GLY A 432 -6.31 4.69 11.19
N GLY A 433 -6.09 3.80 10.21
CA GLY A 433 -5.79 4.12 8.81
C GLY A 433 -6.96 3.76 7.88
N PRO A 434 -7.99 4.62 7.75
CA PRO A 434 -9.18 4.34 6.96
C PRO A 434 -8.91 4.17 5.47
N ILE A 435 -7.97 4.95 4.89
CA ILE A 435 -7.72 4.91 3.45
C ILE A 435 -7.08 3.57 3.07
N THR A 436 -6.07 3.17 3.84
CA THR A 436 -5.40 1.89 3.72
C THR A 436 -6.39 0.74 3.86
N ALA A 437 -7.24 0.77 4.89
CA ALA A 437 -8.16 -0.32 5.17
C ALA A 437 -9.16 -0.56 4.04
N PHE A 438 -9.78 0.50 3.50
CA PHE A 438 -10.75 0.31 2.41
C PHE A 438 -10.08 -0.11 1.11
N ILE A 439 -8.88 0.37 0.80
CA ILE A 439 -8.15 -0.02 -0.42
C ILE A 439 -7.71 -1.47 -0.36
N ILE A 440 -7.17 -1.91 0.78
CA ILE A 440 -6.80 -3.32 0.96
C ILE A 440 -8.02 -4.21 0.76
N VAL A 441 -9.15 -3.90 1.42
CA VAL A 441 -10.36 -4.73 1.28
C VAL A 441 -10.92 -4.68 -0.15
N MET A 442 -10.90 -3.51 -0.79
CA MET A 442 -11.34 -3.35 -2.18
C MET A 442 -10.52 -4.25 -3.13
N GLU A 443 -9.19 -4.27 -3.00
CA GLU A 443 -8.33 -5.13 -3.82
C GLU A 443 -8.54 -6.62 -3.48
N MET A 444 -8.66 -6.98 -2.20
CA MET A 444 -8.80 -8.38 -1.76
C MET A 444 -10.12 -9.03 -2.18
N VAL A 445 -11.21 -8.26 -2.33
CA VAL A 445 -12.55 -8.77 -2.67
C VAL A 445 -13.00 -8.33 -4.08
N GLY A 446 -12.11 -7.72 -4.87
CA GLY A 446 -12.46 -7.21 -6.22
C GLY A 446 -13.61 -6.19 -6.21
N GLY A 447 -13.77 -5.46 -5.12
CA GLY A 447 -14.97 -4.65 -4.81
C GLY A 447 -14.99 -3.26 -5.45
N GLN A 448 -14.49 -3.11 -6.69
CA GLN A 448 -14.36 -1.80 -7.35
C GLN A 448 -15.70 -1.06 -7.49
N SER A 449 -16.82 -1.80 -7.59
CA SER A 449 -18.17 -1.23 -7.60
C SER A 449 -18.60 -0.62 -6.25
N GLN A 450 -17.99 -1.02 -5.15
CA GLN A 450 -18.37 -0.67 -3.78
C GLN A 450 -17.37 0.26 -3.07
N VAL A 451 -16.47 0.91 -3.82
CA VAL A 451 -15.42 1.80 -3.27
C VAL A 451 -16.02 2.87 -2.35
N LEU A 452 -17.11 3.52 -2.76
CA LEU A 452 -17.74 4.58 -1.95
C LEU A 452 -18.29 4.04 -0.62
N GLY A 453 -18.90 2.85 -0.64
CA GLY A 453 -19.43 2.21 0.57
C GLY A 453 -18.31 1.80 1.53
N LEU A 454 -17.25 1.15 1.00
CA LEU A 454 -16.08 0.75 1.78
C LEU A 454 -15.39 1.97 2.41
N MET A 455 -15.21 3.04 1.64
CA MET A 455 -14.62 4.30 2.11
C MET A 455 -15.49 4.95 3.20
N ALA A 456 -16.79 5.09 2.98
CA ALA A 456 -17.70 5.67 3.95
C ALA A 456 -17.73 4.87 5.27
N CYS A 457 -17.81 3.54 5.18
CA CYS A 457 -17.76 2.66 6.33
C CYS A 457 -16.44 2.80 7.11
N ALA A 458 -15.29 2.74 6.42
CA ALA A 458 -13.98 2.88 7.04
C ALA A 458 -13.78 4.23 7.74
N LEU A 459 -14.21 5.33 7.10
CA LEU A 459 -14.11 6.68 7.67
C LEU A 459 -15.02 6.85 8.90
N LEU A 460 -16.27 6.39 8.82
CA LEU A 460 -17.22 6.46 9.93
C LEU A 460 -16.76 5.59 11.11
N ALA A 461 -16.37 4.34 10.86
CA ALA A 461 -15.86 3.43 11.88
C ALA A 461 -14.61 4.00 12.56
N THR A 462 -13.69 4.60 11.79
CA THR A 462 -12.52 5.29 12.35
C THR A 462 -12.93 6.48 13.20
N GLY A 463 -13.87 7.32 12.74
CA GLY A 463 -14.38 8.46 13.50
C GLY A 463 -14.93 8.06 14.87
N VAL A 464 -15.74 7.00 14.90
CA VAL A 464 -16.30 6.43 16.15
C VAL A 464 -15.19 5.84 17.03
N SER A 465 -14.26 5.07 16.47
CA SER A 465 -13.19 4.42 17.24
C SER A 465 -12.28 5.40 17.98
N ARG A 466 -12.08 6.61 17.42
CA ARG A 466 -11.27 7.68 18.00
C ARG A 466 -11.86 8.25 19.29
N LEU A 467 -13.16 8.06 19.53
CA LEU A 467 -13.80 8.40 20.80
C LEU A 467 -13.38 7.45 21.93
N ILE A 468 -12.91 6.24 21.59
CA ILE A 468 -12.57 5.17 22.55
C ILE A 468 -11.06 5.01 22.73
N SER A 469 -10.30 4.98 21.63
CA SER A 469 -8.86 4.72 21.64
C SER A 469 -8.14 5.52 20.55
N ARG A 470 -6.86 5.86 20.77
CA ARG A 470 -6.00 6.33 19.67
C ARG A 470 -5.59 5.13 18.79
N PRO A 471 -5.04 5.38 17.58
CA PRO A 471 -4.64 4.31 16.67
C PRO A 471 -3.68 3.32 17.33
N LEU A 472 -4.02 2.03 17.25
CA LEU A 472 -3.35 0.94 17.96
C LEU A 472 -1.83 0.95 17.79
N TYR A 473 -1.35 1.00 16.54
CA TYR A 473 0.08 0.85 16.27
C TYR A 473 0.90 2.04 16.75
N LEU A 474 0.33 3.25 16.74
CA LEU A 474 1.01 4.44 17.27
C LEU A 474 1.15 4.36 18.79
N GLU A 475 0.11 3.95 19.51
CA GLU A 475 0.19 3.79 20.97
C GLU A 475 1.17 2.69 21.37
N LEU A 476 1.25 1.61 20.60
CA LEU A 476 2.21 0.54 20.85
C LEU A 476 3.64 0.95 20.49
N ALA A 477 3.84 1.83 19.50
CA ALA A 477 5.17 2.28 19.07
C ALA A 477 5.90 3.10 20.16
N VAL A 478 5.15 3.80 21.02
CA VAL A 478 5.72 4.56 22.16
C VAL A 478 6.50 3.65 23.12
N GLY A 479 6.12 2.38 23.25
CA GLY A 479 6.87 1.42 24.07
C GLY A 479 8.25 1.05 23.51
N TRP A 480 8.54 1.42 22.25
CA TRP A 480 9.78 1.09 21.55
C TRP A 480 10.68 2.30 21.30
N SER A 481 10.16 3.52 21.43
CA SER A 481 10.91 4.78 21.26
C SER A 481 11.94 4.96 22.36
N VAL A 482 13.08 5.56 22.00
CA VAL A 482 14.08 6.00 22.97
C VAL A 482 13.65 7.37 23.49
N THR A 483 13.30 7.49 24.77
CA THR A 483 13.17 8.80 25.39
C THR A 483 14.53 9.46 25.37
N PRO A 484 14.70 10.69 24.83
CA PRO A 484 15.93 11.43 25.01
C PRO A 484 16.16 11.54 26.52
N SER A 485 17.26 10.97 27.01
CA SER A 485 17.69 11.20 28.38
C SER A 485 17.84 12.71 28.53
N GLY A 486 16.96 13.33 29.31
CA GLY A 486 17.08 14.74 29.64
C GLY A 486 18.45 14.96 30.25
N SER A 487 19.26 15.77 29.57
CA SER A 487 20.34 16.52 30.20
C SER A 487 19.68 17.54 31.13
N LEU A 488 19.21 17.07 32.28
CA LEU A 488 19.06 17.88 33.47
C LEU A 488 20.25 17.53 34.36
N SER A 489 21.44 17.95 33.92
CA SER A 489 22.47 18.32 34.88
C SER A 489 21.98 19.60 35.53
N ASP A 490 21.39 19.43 36.72
CA ASP A 490 21.14 20.50 37.69
C ASP A 490 22.41 21.37 37.77
N PRO A 491 22.37 22.67 37.47
CA PRO A 491 23.48 23.53 37.84
C PRO A 491 23.44 23.67 39.35
N GLY A 492 24.36 22.98 40.03
CA GLY A 492 24.63 23.22 41.43
C GLY A 492 24.89 24.71 41.68
N PRO A 493 24.59 25.22 42.89
CA PRO A 493 24.81 26.61 43.20
C PRO A 493 26.32 26.83 43.21
N ASP A 494 26.78 27.77 42.38
CA ASP A 494 28.10 28.41 42.35
C ASP A 494 28.88 28.21 41.05
N GLY A 495 29.14 29.33 40.36
CA GLY A 495 30.12 29.43 39.27
C GLY A 495 29.60 30.19 38.05
N GLY A 496 29.70 31.51 38.08
CA GLY A 496 29.23 32.39 37.00
C GLY A 496 30.10 32.40 35.73
N ALA A 497 29.46 32.68 34.59
CA ALA A 497 30.01 33.30 33.39
C ALA A 497 28.85 33.73 32.45
N PRO A 498 29.05 34.72 31.55
CA PRO A 498 28.06 35.77 31.34
C PRO A 498 27.02 35.49 30.25
N VAL A 499 25.82 36.03 30.47
CA VAL A 499 24.72 36.12 29.53
C VAL A 499 25.14 36.97 28.32
N ALA A 500 25.27 36.33 27.16
CA ALA A 500 25.42 37.04 25.89
C ALA A 500 24.10 37.74 25.54
N ARG A 501 24.15 39.07 25.48
CA ARG A 501 23.03 39.96 25.16
C ARG A 501 22.59 39.77 23.70
N SER A 502 21.28 39.75 23.50
CA SER A 502 20.64 39.86 22.19
C SER A 502 21.04 41.18 21.50
N PRO A 503 21.44 41.20 20.22
CA PRO A 503 21.81 42.44 19.55
C PRO A 503 20.58 43.32 19.29
N ALA A 504 20.77 44.62 19.55
CA ALA A 504 19.79 45.68 19.39
C ALA A 504 19.39 45.88 17.91
N ALA A 505 18.14 46.25 17.70
CA ALA A 505 17.57 46.60 16.40
C ALA A 505 18.20 47.88 15.81
N LEU A 506 18.52 47.83 14.52
CA LEU A 506 18.94 48.96 13.70
C LEU A 506 17.71 49.68 13.09
N PRO A 507 17.79 51.01 12.82
CA PRO A 507 16.67 51.82 12.32
C PRO A 507 16.39 51.57 10.82
N PRO A 508 15.16 51.89 10.33
CA PRO A 508 14.68 51.43 9.04
C PRO A 508 15.27 52.25 7.87
N GLY A 509 16.05 51.57 7.03
CA GLY A 509 16.46 52.04 5.71
C GLY A 509 15.61 51.42 4.61
N GLN A 510 15.14 52.26 3.68
CA GLN A 510 14.34 51.95 2.51
C GLN A 510 14.98 50.85 1.65
N HIS A 511 14.40 49.64 1.60
CA HIS A 511 14.72 48.60 0.62
C HIS A 511 13.41 48.03 0.05
N GLY A 512 13.41 47.77 -1.27
CA GLY A 512 12.25 47.45 -2.07
C GLY A 512 11.43 46.27 -1.57
N ARG A 513 10.13 46.29 -1.91
CA ARG A 513 9.15 45.25 -1.56
C ARG A 513 9.69 43.86 -1.90
N PRO A 514 9.72 42.89 -0.97
CA PRO A 514 10.03 41.51 -1.30
C PRO A 514 8.94 40.96 -2.23
N ALA A 515 9.34 40.17 -3.23
CA ALA A 515 8.40 39.39 -4.01
C ALA A 515 7.68 38.42 -3.06
N MET A 516 6.38 38.63 -2.83
CA MET A 516 5.56 37.78 -1.97
C MET A 516 5.43 36.39 -2.58
N SER A 517 5.42 35.34 -1.73
CA SER A 517 5.23 33.98 -2.21
C SER A 517 3.76 33.75 -2.60
N LEU A 518 3.51 32.84 -3.54
CA LEU A 518 2.15 32.45 -3.95
C LEU A 518 1.25 32.07 -2.75
N ILE A 519 1.84 31.50 -1.70
CA ILE A 519 1.13 31.12 -0.47
C ILE A 519 0.66 32.36 0.31
N ASP A 520 1.48 33.40 0.36
CA ASP A 520 1.14 34.67 1.02
C ASP A 520 0.01 35.38 0.27
N ASP A 521 0.07 35.38 -1.07
CA ASP A 521 -0.97 35.97 -1.91
C ASP A 521 -2.31 35.23 -1.78
N LEU A 522 -2.30 33.89 -1.74
CA LEU A 522 -3.51 33.09 -1.52
C LEU A 522 -4.10 33.28 -0.12
N THR A 523 -3.25 33.39 0.90
CA THR A 523 -3.68 33.61 2.30
C THR A 523 -4.32 35.00 2.46
N ARG A 524 -3.74 36.02 1.81
CA ARG A 524 -4.28 37.38 1.80
C ARG A 524 -5.61 37.47 1.05
N LEU A 525 -5.76 36.73 -0.04
CA LEU A 525 -7.01 36.64 -0.77
C LEU A 525 -8.14 36.01 0.06
N ASP A 526 -7.82 34.94 0.80
CA ASP A 526 -8.78 34.29 1.71
C ASP A 526 -9.18 35.20 2.86
N GLN A 527 -8.22 35.98 3.39
CA GLN A 527 -8.49 36.98 4.41
C GLN A 527 -9.44 38.08 3.90
N LEU A 528 -9.19 38.64 2.72
CA LEU A 528 -10.05 39.67 2.13
C LEU A 528 -11.48 39.17 1.84
N HIS A 529 -11.62 37.89 1.49
CA HIS A 529 -12.93 37.28 1.32
C HIS A 529 -13.68 37.11 2.66
N ARG A 530 -12.99 36.66 3.72
CA ARG A 530 -13.59 36.55 5.07
C ARG A 530 -13.96 37.91 5.67
N GLU A 531 -13.22 38.95 5.33
CA GLU A 531 -13.50 40.33 5.74
C GLU A 531 -14.64 40.97 4.91
N GLY A 532 -15.22 40.24 3.95
CA GLY A 532 -16.33 40.69 3.11
C GLY A 532 -15.93 41.74 2.06
N ALA A 533 -14.63 41.96 1.87
CA ALA A 533 -14.09 42.92 0.90
C ALA A 533 -14.12 42.39 -0.55
N LEU A 534 -14.38 41.09 -0.73
CA LEU A 534 -14.50 40.42 -2.03
C LEU A 534 -15.76 39.55 -2.07
N SER A 535 -16.55 39.69 -3.13
CA SER A 535 -17.65 38.78 -3.41
C SER A 535 -17.15 37.38 -3.82
N ASP A 536 -18.02 36.36 -3.71
CA ASP A 536 -17.69 34.97 -4.04
C ASP A 536 -17.18 34.77 -5.48
N ASP A 537 -17.67 35.57 -6.43
CA ASP A 537 -17.27 35.53 -7.83
C ASP A 537 -15.90 36.19 -8.05
N GLU A 538 -15.63 37.31 -7.38
CA GLU A 538 -14.34 38.01 -7.44
C GLU A 538 -13.21 37.20 -6.78
N PHE A 539 -13.51 36.57 -5.64
CA PHE A 539 -12.57 35.66 -4.97
C PHE A 539 -12.19 34.48 -5.87
N ARG A 540 -13.17 33.87 -6.55
CA ARG A 540 -12.94 32.78 -7.50
C ARG A 540 -12.08 33.21 -8.69
N GLN A 541 -12.35 34.37 -9.28
CA GLN A 541 -11.56 34.88 -10.40
C GLN A 541 -10.12 35.21 -10.00
N ALA A 542 -9.93 35.86 -8.84
CA ALA A 542 -8.61 36.24 -8.36
C ALA A 542 -7.76 35.02 -7.95
N LYS A 543 -8.38 34.01 -7.32
CA LYS A 543 -7.73 32.73 -7.00
C LYS A 543 -7.34 31.94 -8.26
N ALA A 544 -8.17 31.96 -9.30
CA ALA A 544 -7.87 31.30 -10.57
C ALA A 544 -6.69 31.96 -11.31
N ARG A 545 -6.58 33.29 -11.25
CA ARG A 545 -5.43 34.03 -11.82
C ARG A 545 -4.11 33.72 -11.12
N LEU A 546 -4.12 33.54 -9.80
CA LEU A 546 -2.92 33.18 -9.05
C LEU A 546 -2.47 31.73 -9.28
N LEU A 547 -3.40 30.82 -9.56
CA LEU A 547 -3.12 29.40 -9.75
C LEU A 547 -2.85 29.00 -11.21
N ASP A 548 -2.87 29.97 -12.13
CA ASP A 548 -2.61 29.79 -13.57
C ASP A 548 -3.40 28.63 -14.21
N VAL A 549 -4.66 28.44 -13.76
CA VAL A 549 -5.56 27.40 -14.28
C VAL A 549 -6.49 28.03 -15.32
N PRO A 550 -6.48 27.60 -16.59
CA PRO A 550 -7.47 28.01 -17.56
C PRO A 550 -8.86 27.49 -17.14
N LEU A 551 -9.80 28.41 -16.88
CA LEU A 551 -11.18 28.08 -16.56
C LEU A 551 -11.90 27.59 -17.81
N GLY A 552 -12.12 26.28 -17.89
CA GLY A 552 -12.97 25.67 -18.92
C GLY A 552 -12.44 24.39 -19.54
N ALA A 553 -12.13 23.37 -18.73
CA ALA A 553 -12.00 22.00 -19.23
C ALA A 553 -12.41 21.01 -18.14
N GLN A 554 -13.67 20.59 -18.16
CA GLN A 554 -14.07 19.33 -17.51
C GLN A 554 -13.42 18.18 -18.29
N VAL A 555 -12.21 17.79 -17.90
CA VAL A 555 -11.65 16.52 -18.33
C VAL A 555 -12.18 15.45 -17.40
N GLN A 556 -13.18 14.70 -17.88
CA GLN A 556 -13.46 13.37 -17.36
C GLN A 556 -12.20 12.54 -17.59
N ALA A 557 -11.37 12.39 -16.56
CA ALA A 557 -10.27 11.44 -16.58
C ALA A 557 -10.88 10.04 -16.54
N PRO A 558 -10.73 9.19 -17.58
CA PRO A 558 -11.06 7.79 -17.45
C PRO A 558 -10.16 7.21 -16.36
N SER A 559 -10.76 6.49 -15.41
CA SER A 559 -9.99 5.85 -14.34
C SER A 559 -8.89 4.98 -14.96
N LEU A 560 -7.63 5.31 -14.69
CA LEU A 560 -6.44 4.53 -15.07
C LEU A 560 -6.61 3.04 -14.73
N VAL A 561 -7.42 2.75 -13.71
CA VAL A 561 -7.81 1.43 -13.21
C VAL A 561 -8.62 0.61 -14.24
N GLN A 562 -9.51 1.22 -15.03
CA GLN A 562 -10.27 0.52 -16.07
C GLN A 562 -9.44 0.22 -17.32
N GLY A 563 -8.46 1.06 -17.64
CA GLY A 563 -7.57 0.87 -18.79
C GLY A 563 -6.56 -0.26 -18.59
N VAL A 564 -6.03 -0.43 -17.38
CA VAL A 564 -5.04 -1.46 -17.05
C VAL A 564 -5.66 -2.87 -17.06
N ASN A 565 -6.90 -3.03 -16.58
CA ASN A 565 -7.58 -4.34 -16.55
C ASN A 565 -8.03 -4.87 -17.92
N ARG A 566 -8.08 -4.03 -18.95
CA ARG A 566 -8.41 -4.43 -20.33
C ARG A 566 -7.19 -4.49 -21.26
N LEU A 567 -6.00 -4.24 -20.74
CA LEU A 567 -4.82 -4.13 -21.56
C LEU A 567 -4.42 -5.51 -22.13
N ARG A 568 -4.46 -5.62 -23.45
CA ARG A 568 -3.94 -6.76 -24.24
C ARG A 568 -2.95 -6.19 -25.26
N ARG A 569 -1.87 -6.90 -25.57
CA ARG A 569 -0.88 -6.44 -26.57
C ARG A 569 -1.44 -6.62 -27.97
N SER A 570 -1.42 -5.57 -28.78
CA SER A 570 -2.02 -5.60 -30.11
C SER A 570 -1.25 -6.44 -31.11
N VAL A 571 -1.99 -7.30 -31.81
CA VAL A 571 -1.49 -8.13 -32.90
C VAL A 571 -1.43 -7.36 -34.22
N ALA A 572 -2.34 -6.40 -34.41
CA ALA A 572 -2.48 -5.63 -35.65
C ALA A 572 -1.49 -4.46 -35.77
N ASP A 573 -1.18 -3.76 -34.67
CA ASP A 573 -0.24 -2.62 -34.65
C ASP A 573 1.07 -2.95 -33.90
N ARG A 574 1.85 -3.88 -34.47
CA ARG A 574 3.13 -4.34 -33.89
C ARG A 574 4.31 -3.56 -34.47
N TRP A 575 4.94 -2.72 -33.64
CA TRP A 575 6.31 -2.23 -33.90
C TRP A 575 7.35 -2.97 -33.05
N LEU A 576 7.10 -3.12 -31.74
CA LEU A 576 7.90 -3.94 -30.81
C LEU A 576 6.95 -4.61 -29.79
N GLY A 577 6.52 -5.84 -30.06
CA GLY A 577 5.74 -6.59 -29.05
C GLY A 577 4.29 -6.12 -28.79
N GLY A 578 3.77 -5.13 -29.53
CA GLY A 578 2.35 -4.75 -29.52
C GLY A 578 1.87 -3.93 -28.32
N VAL A 579 2.76 -3.52 -27.42
CA VAL A 579 2.41 -2.84 -26.15
C VAL A 579 1.73 -1.48 -26.37
N CYS A 580 2.33 -0.59 -27.18
CA CYS A 580 1.72 0.72 -27.46
C CYS A 580 0.43 0.60 -28.30
N GLY A 581 0.33 -0.41 -29.17
CA GLY A 581 -0.90 -0.68 -29.91
C GLY A 581 -2.02 -1.17 -28.99
N GLY A 582 -1.67 -2.00 -28.00
CA GLY A 582 -2.59 -2.42 -26.94
C GLY A 582 -3.07 -1.26 -26.06
N LEU A 583 -2.14 -0.40 -25.63
CA LEU A 583 -2.44 0.82 -24.88
C LEU A 583 -3.34 1.77 -25.69
N ALA A 584 -3.13 1.87 -27.00
CA ALA A 584 -3.95 2.69 -27.87
C ALA A 584 -5.40 2.21 -27.91
N GLN A 585 -5.61 0.91 -28.06
CA GLN A 585 -6.96 0.32 -28.07
C GLN A 585 -7.65 0.43 -26.70
N SER A 586 -6.90 0.25 -25.60
CA SER A 586 -7.48 0.32 -24.26
C SER A 586 -7.81 1.74 -23.80
N THR A 587 -7.16 2.76 -24.38
CA THR A 587 -7.32 4.16 -23.98
C THR A 587 -8.03 5.04 -25.01
N GLY A 588 -8.24 4.54 -26.23
CA GLY A 588 -8.82 5.31 -27.34
C GLY A 588 -7.90 6.39 -27.91
N ILE A 589 -6.64 6.43 -27.49
CA ILE A 589 -5.62 7.40 -27.95
C ILE A 589 -4.74 6.73 -29.01
N GLU A 590 -4.33 7.46 -30.04
CA GLU A 590 -3.51 6.88 -31.12
C GLU A 590 -2.15 6.34 -30.62
N ALA A 591 -1.73 5.19 -31.19
CA ALA A 591 -0.55 4.46 -30.75
C ALA A 591 0.76 5.25 -30.85
N TRP A 592 0.86 6.23 -31.76
CA TRP A 592 2.04 7.07 -31.86
C TRP A 592 2.23 7.99 -30.64
N VAL A 593 1.13 8.40 -29.98
CA VAL A 593 1.17 9.20 -28.75
C VAL A 593 1.75 8.38 -27.60
N TRP A 594 1.34 7.12 -27.48
CA TRP A 594 1.91 6.19 -26.50
C TRP A 594 3.38 5.88 -26.77
N ARG A 595 3.77 5.73 -28.05
CA ARG A 595 5.18 5.56 -28.44
C ARG A 595 6.01 6.78 -28.06
N LEU A 596 5.49 7.98 -28.30
CA LEU A 596 6.13 9.23 -27.89
C LEU A 596 6.23 9.29 -26.37
N GLY A 597 5.18 8.93 -25.62
CA GLY A 597 5.18 8.89 -24.17
C GLY A 597 6.20 7.90 -23.58
N VAL A 598 6.34 6.71 -24.17
CA VAL A 598 7.37 5.73 -23.79
C VAL A 598 8.77 6.27 -24.07
N VAL A 599 8.98 6.92 -25.21
CA VAL A 599 10.25 7.56 -25.55
C VAL A 599 10.56 8.70 -24.59
N VAL A 600 9.57 9.54 -24.25
CA VAL A 600 9.72 10.60 -23.26
C VAL A 600 10.02 10.01 -21.88
N LEU A 601 9.30 9.00 -21.40
CA LEU A 601 9.60 8.33 -20.12
C LEU A 601 10.96 7.61 -20.11
N ALA A 602 11.42 7.13 -21.27
CA ALA A 602 12.75 6.58 -21.42
C ALA A 602 13.82 7.68 -21.33
N LEU A 603 13.55 8.85 -21.93
CA LEU A 603 14.45 10.01 -21.91
C LEU A 603 14.47 10.72 -20.55
N PHE A 604 13.34 10.84 -19.85
CA PHE A 604 13.16 11.61 -18.62
C PHE A 604 13.28 10.78 -17.32
N GLY A 605 13.87 9.59 -17.37
CA GLY A 605 14.04 8.77 -16.17
C GLY A 605 14.47 7.33 -16.41
N GLY A 606 14.64 6.89 -17.66
CA GLY A 606 15.08 5.53 -17.99
C GLY A 606 14.04 4.44 -17.75
N SER A 607 12.93 4.78 -17.10
CA SER A 607 11.85 3.87 -16.73
C SER A 607 10.96 3.52 -17.91
N GLY A 608 10.91 4.34 -18.97
CA GLY A 608 10.10 4.06 -20.16
C GLY A 608 10.47 2.76 -20.87
N LEU A 609 11.77 2.47 -21.04
CA LEU A 609 12.24 1.21 -21.64
C LEU A 609 11.94 0.00 -20.76
N LEU A 610 12.10 0.16 -19.45
CA LEU A 610 11.88 -0.91 -18.48
C LEU A 610 10.37 -1.19 -18.31
N ALA A 611 9.54 -0.15 -18.23
CA ALA A 611 8.09 -0.25 -18.26
C ALA A 611 7.60 -0.91 -19.56
N TYR A 612 8.21 -0.57 -20.71
CA TYR A 612 7.88 -1.21 -21.98
C TYR A 612 8.24 -2.69 -21.98
N ALA A 613 9.44 -3.06 -21.51
CA ALA A 613 9.87 -4.45 -21.41
C ALA A 613 9.00 -5.27 -20.43
N LEU A 614 8.62 -4.67 -19.30
CA LEU A 614 7.71 -5.30 -18.33
C LEU A 614 6.32 -5.49 -18.93
N LEU A 615 5.75 -4.46 -19.56
CA LEU A 615 4.46 -4.58 -20.24
C LEU A 615 4.52 -5.59 -21.40
N TRP A 616 5.66 -5.66 -22.09
CA TRP A 616 5.84 -6.63 -23.16
C TRP A 616 5.92 -8.06 -22.63
N LEU A 617 6.57 -8.30 -21.48
CA LEU A 617 6.72 -9.64 -20.90
C LEU A 617 5.42 -10.13 -20.22
N PHE A 618 4.69 -9.23 -19.55
CA PHE A 618 3.61 -9.60 -18.64
C PHE A 618 2.19 -9.31 -19.14
N VAL A 619 2.02 -8.43 -20.14
CA VAL A 619 0.69 -8.21 -20.75
C VAL A 619 0.44 -9.31 -21.78
N PRO A 620 -0.66 -10.09 -21.70
CA PRO A 620 -0.98 -11.11 -22.70
C PRO A 620 -1.17 -10.48 -24.09
N SER A 621 -0.81 -11.18 -25.16
CA SER A 621 -1.25 -10.77 -26.50
C SER A 621 -2.76 -10.94 -26.66
N GLU A 622 -3.37 -10.09 -27.49
CA GLU A 622 -4.75 -10.26 -27.99
C GLU A 622 -5.03 -11.67 -28.50
#